data_AF-A0A2E0I7Z5-F1
#
_entry.id   AF-A0A2E0I7Z5-F1
#
_cell.length_a   1.000
_cell.length_b   1.000
_cell.length_c   1.000
_cell.angle_alpha   90.00
_cell.angle_beta   90.00
_cell.angle_gamma   90.00
#
_symmetry.space_group_name_H-M   'P 1'
#
loop_
_entity.id
_entity.type
_entity.pdbx_description
1 polymer ?
#
loop_
_entity_poly.entity_id
_entity_poly.type
_entity_poly.pdbx_seq_one_letter_code
_entity_poly.pdbx_strand_id
1 'polypeptide(L)'
;YDDEDRIREIEKFPYQISHIPPKNDLSEINNSSIPELRRIRIIKDLNDPIISEDGTELLLNAGDIESCSALIADTLIAAGLAEPAPV
;
A
#
# COMPACT_ATOMS: atom_id res chain seq x y z
N TYR A 1 6.67 30.99 42.53
CA TYR A 1 6.42 29.82 41.67
C TYR A 1 7.05 28.64 42.35
N ASP A 2 6.29 28.10 43.30
CA ASP A 2 6.60 26.83 43.95
C ASP A 2 5.79 25.71 43.28
N ASP A 3 6.12 24.45 43.53
CA ASP A 3 5.44 23.30 42.92
C ASP A 3 3.93 23.26 43.20
N GLU A 4 3.52 23.82 44.34
CA GLU A 4 2.13 23.98 44.74
C GLU A 4 1.34 24.96 43.84
N ASP A 5 2.01 25.93 43.23
CA ASP A 5 1.37 26.84 42.27
C ASP A 5 1.08 26.12 40.94
N ARG A 6 1.94 25.16 40.54
CA ARG A 6 1.82 24.40 39.28
C ARG A 6 0.63 23.44 39.29
N ILE A 7 0.32 22.84 40.45
CA ILE A 7 -0.78 21.87 40.58
C ILE A 7 -2.15 22.56 40.58
N ARG A 8 -2.28 23.72 41.24
CA ARG A 8 -3.54 24.49 41.30
C ARG A 8 -4.05 24.94 39.93
N GLU A 9 -3.15 25.18 38.98
CA GLU A 9 -3.50 25.55 37.60
C GLU A 9 -4.12 24.38 36.83
N ILE A 10 -3.66 23.16 37.09
CA ILE A 10 -4.13 21.94 36.42
C ILE A 10 -5.53 21.57 36.93
N GLU A 11 -5.79 21.70 38.23
CA GLU A 11 -7.12 21.40 38.83
C GLU A 11 -8.22 22.37 38.39
N LYS A 12 -7.86 23.56 37.89
CA LYS A 12 -8.81 24.57 37.40
C LYS A 12 -9.49 24.15 36.10
N PHE A 13 -8.88 23.25 35.34
CA PHE A 13 -9.49 22.71 34.13
C PHE A 13 -10.29 21.46 34.46
N PRO A 14 -11.56 21.36 34.03
CA PRO A 14 -12.31 20.13 34.18
C PRO A 14 -11.56 19.02 33.44
N TYR A 15 -11.25 17.92 34.13
CA TYR A 15 -10.73 16.69 33.53
C TYR A 15 -11.79 16.14 32.56
N GLN A 16 -11.78 16.61 31.32
CA GLN A 16 -12.60 16.06 30.24
C GLN A 16 -11.91 14.79 29.73
N ILE A 17 -12.07 13.68 30.47
CA ILE A 17 -11.77 12.36 29.93
C ILE A 17 -12.92 12.01 28.98
N SER A 18 -12.90 12.60 27.77
CA SER A 18 -13.70 12.12 26.65
C SER A 18 -13.03 10.84 26.14
N HIS A 19 -13.17 9.74 26.87
CA HIS A 19 -12.79 8.41 26.38
C HIS A 19 -13.89 7.90 25.44
N ILE A 20 -14.10 8.62 24.34
CA ILE A 20 -14.79 8.07 23.18
C ILE A 20 -13.65 7.47 22.35
N PRO A 21 -13.55 6.13 22.27
CA PRO A 21 -12.64 5.51 21.32
C PRO A 21 -13.01 6.08 19.95
N PRO A 22 -12.04 6.51 19.11
CA PRO A 22 -12.37 6.80 17.73
C PRO A 22 -13.12 5.58 17.21
N LYS A 23 -14.36 5.79 16.72
CA LYS A 23 -15.04 4.74 15.98
C LYS A 23 -14.06 4.39 14.86
N ASN A 24 -13.57 3.17 14.90
CA ASN A 24 -12.86 2.60 13.79
C ASN A 24 -13.91 2.38 12.70
N ASP A 25 -14.39 3.47 12.10
CA ASP A 25 -14.90 3.46 10.74
C ASP A 25 -13.68 3.12 9.88
N LEU A 26 -13.26 1.86 9.94
CA LEU A 26 -12.86 1.15 8.75
C LEU A 26 -14.14 1.15 7.92
N SER A 27 -14.46 2.29 7.31
CA SER A 27 -15.15 2.28 6.04
C SER A 27 -14.34 1.27 5.25
N GLU A 28 -14.89 0.06 5.12
CA GLU A 28 -14.37 -0.98 4.28
C GLU A 28 -13.93 -0.25 3.03
N ILE A 29 -12.63 -0.15 2.82
CA ILE A 29 -12.11 0.21 1.51
C ILE A 29 -12.35 -1.06 0.71
N ASN A 30 -13.62 -1.33 0.42
CA ASN A 30 -14.10 -2.17 -0.64
C ASN A 30 -13.71 -1.43 -1.93
N ASN A 31 -12.40 -1.29 -2.16
CA ASN A 31 -11.88 -1.35 -3.51
C ASN A 31 -12.00 -2.81 -3.93
N SER A 32 -13.22 -3.33 -4.00
CA SER A 32 -13.59 -4.42 -4.89
C SER A 32 -13.57 -3.93 -6.35
N SER A 33 -12.59 -3.08 -6.67
CA SER A 33 -12.14 -2.90 -8.04
C SER A 33 -11.38 -4.18 -8.31
N ILE A 34 -11.94 -5.04 -9.15
CA ILE A 34 -11.17 -6.13 -9.77
C ILE A 34 -9.83 -5.50 -10.16
N PRO A 35 -8.69 -6.00 -9.64
CA PRO A 35 -7.40 -5.42 -9.98
C PRO A 35 -7.31 -5.45 -11.51
N GLU A 36 -7.12 -4.29 -12.12
CA GLU A 36 -6.97 -4.20 -13.58
C GLU A 36 -5.70 -4.96 -13.92
N LEU A 37 -5.84 -6.23 -14.27
CA LEU A 37 -4.71 -7.07 -14.64
C LEU A 37 -4.33 -6.78 -16.08
N ARG A 38 -3.05 -6.54 -16.32
CA ARG A 38 -2.48 -6.41 -17.66
C ARG A 38 -1.54 -7.55 -17.92
N ARG A 39 -1.67 -8.11 -19.12
CA ARG A 39 -0.80 -9.15 -19.63
C ARG A 39 0.42 -8.50 -20.25
N ILE A 40 1.60 -8.84 -19.75
CA ILE A 40 2.88 -8.32 -20.24
C ILE A 40 3.80 -9.46 -20.63
N ARG A 41 4.68 -9.21 -21.60
CA ARG A 41 5.79 -10.08 -21.93
C ARG A 41 7.07 -9.48 -21.39
N ILE A 42 7.84 -10.26 -20.66
CA ILE A 42 9.12 -9.86 -20.11
C ILE A 42 10.17 -9.92 -21.21
N ILE A 43 10.94 -8.84 -21.39
CA ILE A 43 11.96 -8.73 -22.45
C ILE A 43 13.39 -8.93 -21.93
N LYS A 44 13.59 -8.86 -20.60
CA LYS A 44 14.89 -9.03 -19.94
C LYS A 44 14.71 -9.81 -18.64
N ASP A 45 15.72 -10.58 -18.25
CA ASP A 45 15.70 -11.29 -16.97
C ASP A 45 15.73 -10.31 -15.79
N LEU A 46 14.88 -10.54 -14.80
CA LEU A 46 14.91 -9.82 -13.53
C LEU A 46 15.64 -10.68 -12.50
N ASN A 47 16.74 -10.15 -11.95
CA ASN A 47 17.49 -10.84 -10.89
C ASN A 47 16.76 -10.76 -9.53
N ASP A 48 16.00 -9.68 -9.32
CA ASP A 48 15.27 -9.43 -8.08
C ASP A 48 13.78 -9.78 -8.26
N PRO A 49 13.20 -10.60 -7.37
CA PRO A 49 11.77 -10.90 -7.41
C PRO A 49 10.92 -9.63 -7.21
N ILE A 50 9.81 -9.55 -7.92
CA ILE A 50 8.81 -8.48 -7.74
C ILE A 50 7.80 -8.94 -6.68
N ILE A 51 7.50 -8.09 -5.70
CA ILE A 51 6.44 -8.37 -4.72
C ILE A 51 5.10 -7.91 -5.28
N SER A 52 4.15 -8.85 -5.38
CA SER A 52 2.78 -8.60 -5.80
C SER A 52 1.92 -8.04 -4.67
N GLU A 53 0.71 -7.56 -4.98
CA GLU A 53 -0.24 -6.96 -4.01
C GLU A 53 -0.69 -7.95 -2.93
N ASP A 54 -0.69 -9.24 -3.25
CA ASP A 54 -0.98 -10.34 -2.32
C ASP A 54 0.25 -10.77 -1.48
N GLY A 55 1.40 -10.11 -1.69
CA GLY A 55 2.66 -10.41 -1.02
C GLY A 55 3.43 -11.59 -1.65
N THR A 56 2.97 -12.12 -2.78
CA THR A 56 3.65 -13.21 -3.49
C THR A 56 4.88 -12.68 -4.25
N GLU A 57 5.96 -13.45 -4.27
CA GLU A 57 7.16 -13.17 -5.06
C GLU A 57 7.00 -13.65 -6.50
N LEU A 58 7.17 -12.75 -7.46
CA LEU A 58 7.15 -13.03 -8.89
C LEU A 58 8.58 -13.06 -9.42
N LEU A 59 9.02 -14.24 -9.88
CA LEU A 59 10.31 -14.42 -10.54
C LEU A 59 10.09 -14.37 -12.06
N LEU A 60 10.67 -13.36 -12.71
CA LEU A 60 10.36 -13.00 -14.10
C LEU A 60 11.59 -13.09 -15.00
N ASN A 61 11.55 -13.95 -16.01
CA ASN A 61 12.64 -14.14 -16.98
C ASN A 61 12.23 -13.65 -18.37
N ALA A 62 13.24 -13.34 -19.20
CA ALA A 62 13.04 -12.92 -20.57
C ALA A 62 12.25 -13.98 -21.36
N GLY A 63 11.15 -13.56 -21.97
CA GLY A 63 10.23 -14.41 -22.72
C GLY A 63 8.98 -14.82 -21.95
N ASP A 64 8.95 -14.66 -20.62
CA ASP A 64 7.78 -14.99 -19.81
C ASP A 64 6.60 -14.07 -20.12
N ILE A 65 5.39 -14.61 -20.06
CA ILE A 65 4.14 -13.84 -20.18
C ILE A 65 3.42 -13.95 -18.84
N GLU A 66 3.31 -12.82 -18.15
CA GLU A 66 2.73 -12.74 -16.80
C GLU A 66 1.54 -11.77 -16.78
N SER A 67 0.61 -12.01 -15.86
CA SER A 67 -0.59 -11.17 -15.69
C SER A 67 -0.54 -10.46 -14.34
N CYS A 68 0.01 -9.25 -14.33
CA CYS A 68 0.23 -8.45 -13.12
C CYS A 68 -0.81 -7.33 -13.00
N SER A 69 -0.86 -6.66 -11.85
CA SER A 69 -1.66 -5.43 -11.70
C SER A 69 -1.16 -4.33 -12.64
N ALA A 70 -2.06 -3.46 -13.07
CA ALA A 70 -1.75 -2.36 -14.00
C ALA A 70 -0.56 -1.52 -13.52
N LEU A 71 -0.44 -1.27 -12.21
CA LEU A 71 0.68 -0.52 -11.64
C LEU A 71 2.03 -1.22 -11.89
N ILE A 72 2.11 -2.52 -11.60
CA ILE A 72 3.34 -3.31 -11.82
C ILE A 72 3.64 -3.37 -13.33
N ALA A 73 2.63 -3.66 -14.15
CA ALA A 73 2.78 -3.75 -15.59
C ALA A 73 3.29 -2.44 -16.21
N ASP A 74 2.66 -1.31 -15.88
CA ASP A 74 3.04 0.00 -16.40
C ASP A 74 4.44 0.41 -15.95
N THR A 75 4.82 0.06 -14.71
CA THR A 75 6.18 0.31 -14.19
C THR A 75 7.23 -0.50 -14.95
N LEU A 76 6.99 -1.80 -15.18
CA LEU A 76 7.91 -2.67 -15.91
C LEU A 76 8.05 -2.26 -17.39
N ILE A 77 6.95 -1.83 -18.01
CA ILE A 77 6.96 -1.29 -19.37
C ILE A 77 7.75 0.03 -19.43
N ALA A 78 7.48 0.96 -18.52
CA ALA A 78 8.18 2.24 -18.47
C ALA A 78 9.69 2.08 -18.20
N ALA A 79 10.06 1.09 -17.40
CA ALA A 79 11.46 0.73 -17.15
C ALA A 79 12.15 0.05 -18.34
N GLY A 80 11.42 -0.33 -19.40
CA GLY A 80 11.95 -1.08 -20.53
C GLY A 80 12.39 -2.50 -20.16
N LEU A 81 11.66 -3.12 -19.22
CA LEU A 81 11.83 -4.51 -18.77
C LEU A 81 10.72 -5.44 -19.30
N ALA A 82 9.57 -4.88 -19.69
CA ALA A 82 8.46 -5.62 -20.26
C ALA A 82 7.78 -4.86 -21.41
N GLU A 83 6.93 -5.55 -22.16
CA GLU A 83 6.08 -4.99 -23.21
C GLU A 83 4.62 -5.48 -23.08
N PRO A 84 3.63 -4.73 -23.59
CA PRO A 84 2.24 -5.20 -23.60
C PRO A 84 2.09 -6.49 -24.40
N ALA A 85 1.45 -7.51 -23.82
CA ALA A 85 1.16 -8.77 -24.48
C ALA A 85 -0.33 -8.86 -24.87
N PRO A 86 -0.67 -9.53 -25.98
CA PRO A 86 -2.05 -9.75 -26.38
C PRO A 86 -2.79 -10.64 -25.37
N VAL A 87 -4.11 -10.42 -25.26
CA VAL A 87 -5.03 -11.18 -24.40
C VAL A 87 -5.30 -12.58 -24.91
#